data_AF-A0A7Y7M5V7-F1
#
_entry.id   AF-A0A7Y7M5V7-F1
#
_cell.length_a   1.000
_cell.length_b   1.000
_cell.length_c   1.000
_cell.angle_alpha   90.00
_cell.angle_beta   90.00
_cell.angle_gamma   90.00
#
_symmetry.space_group_name_H-M   'P 1'
#
loop_
_entity.id
_entity.type
_entity.pdbx_description
1 polymer ?
#
loop_
_entity_poly.entity_id
_entity_poly.type
_entity_poly.pdbx_seq_one_letter_code
_entity_poly.pdbx_strand_id
1 'polypeptide(L)' 'MERDFFYFDANASEPVRPAALAELNRVAALAGNPSSVHRAGREARAVLESA' A
#
# COMPACT_ATOMS: atom_id res chain seq x y z
N MET A 1 -5.36 3.03 -35.53
CA MET A 1 -4.51 4.04 -34.87
C MET A 1 -4.87 3.98 -33.40
N GLU A 2 -4.04 3.34 -32.60
CA GLU A 2 -4.24 3.32 -31.15
C GLU A 2 -4.08 4.76 -30.65
N ARG A 3 -5.05 5.26 -29.89
CA ARG A 3 -5.02 6.62 -29.37
C ARG A 3 -4.35 6.57 -28.00
N ASP A 4 -3.34 7.40 -27.83
CA ASP A 4 -2.72 7.62 -26.51
C ASP A 4 -3.79 8.08 -25.51
N PHE A 5 -3.85 7.38 -24.38
CA PHE A 5 -4.76 7.71 -23.29
C PHE A 5 -4.09 8.71 -22.34
N PHE A 6 -4.74 9.85 -22.14
CA PHE A 6 -4.31 10.88 -21.20
C PHE A 6 -5.38 11.09 -20.13
N TYR A 7 -4.97 11.00 -18.86
CA TYR A 7 -5.86 11.15 -17.71
C TYR A 7 -5.76 12.58 -17.14
N PHE A 8 -6.88 13.29 -17.10
CA PHE A 8 -6.95 14.70 -16.68
C PHE A 8 -7.89 14.93 -15.46
N ASP A 9 -8.10 13.91 -14.64
CA ASP A 9 -8.99 13.98 -13.47
C ASP A 9 -8.27 13.63 -12.15
N ALA A 10 -7.01 14.08 -12.02
CA ALA A 10 -6.19 13.86 -10.83
C ALA A 10 -6.81 14.42 -9.53
N ASN A 11 -7.70 15.42 -9.66
CA ASN A 11 -8.43 15.97 -8.52
C ASN A 11 -9.47 15.00 -7.93
N ALA A 12 -10.01 14.08 -8.74
CA ALA A 12 -10.92 13.05 -8.26
C ALA A 12 -10.15 11.88 -7.62
N SER A 13 -9.11 11.40 -8.30
CA SER A 13 -8.19 10.37 -7.80
C SER A 13 -6.95 10.30 -8.68
N GLU A 14 -5.87 9.69 -8.19
CA GLU A 14 -4.67 9.42 -8.97
C GLU A 14 -4.41 7.91 -9.07
N PRO A 15 -3.80 7.43 -10.17
CA PRO A 15 -3.25 6.09 -10.20
C PRO A 15 -2.26 5.87 -9.05
N VAL A 16 -2.32 4.68 -8.44
CA VAL A 16 -1.40 4.33 -7.35
C VAL A 16 0.04 4.39 -7.85
N ARG A 17 0.90 5.09 -7.12
CA ARG A 17 2.34 5.15 -7.43
C ARG A 17 2.93 3.74 -7.42
N PRO A 18 3.78 3.34 -8.38
CA PRO A 18 4.36 2.01 -8.42
C PRO A 18 5.05 1.57 -7.12
N ALA A 19 5.75 2.49 -6.44
CA ALA A 19 6.38 2.22 -5.15
C ALA A 19 5.35 1.89 -4.04
N ALA A 20 4.22 2.61 -4.01
CA ALA A 20 3.16 2.36 -3.04
C ALA A 20 2.47 1.02 -3.31
N LEU A 21 2.24 0.67 -4.59
CA LEU A 21 1.67 -0.61 -4.97
C LEU A 21 2.60 -1.78 -4.60
N ALA A 22 3.91 -1.63 -4.80
CA ALA A 22 4.90 -2.63 -4.44
C ALA A 22 4.90 -2.91 -2.94
N GLU A 23 4.89 -1.84 -2.13
CA GLU A 23 4.86 -1.98 -0.68
C GLU A 23 3.54 -2.55 -0.17
N LEU A 24 2.41 -2.12 -0.73
CA LEU A 24 1.10 -2.68 -0.42
C LEU A 24 1.06 -4.19 -0.66
N ASN A 25 1.57 -4.65 -1.81
CA ASN A 25 1.65 -6.08 -2.12
C ASN A 25 2.58 -6.83 -1.15
N ARG A 26 3.73 -6.22 -0.79
CA ARG A 26 4.68 -6.79 0.17
C ARG A 26 4.04 -6.99 1.55
N VAL A 27 3.32 -5.98 2.05
CA VAL A 27 2.70 -6.03 3.39
C VAL A 27 1.41 -6.83 3.42
N ALA A 28 0.70 -6.95 2.29
CA ALA A 28 -0.54 -7.75 2.22
C ALA A 28 -0.32 -9.25 2.50
N ALA A 29 0.91 -9.75 2.34
CA ALA A 29 1.29 -11.11 2.68
C ALA A 29 1.58 -11.32 4.19
N LEU A 30 1.65 -10.24 4.98
CA LEU A 30 1.93 -10.31 6.41
C LEU A 30 0.65 -10.59 7.21
N ALA A 31 0.81 -11.31 8.32
CA ALA A 31 -0.28 -11.60 9.24
C ALA A 31 -0.14 -10.81 10.55
N GLY A 32 -1.26 -10.61 11.23
CA GLY A 32 -1.31 -9.95 12.53
C GLY A 32 -1.97 -8.58 12.47
N ASN A 33 -2.72 -8.25 13.53
CA ASN A 33 -3.30 -6.92 13.70
C ASN A 33 -2.28 -6.03 14.44
N PRO A 34 -1.87 -4.87 13.89
CA PRO A 34 -0.96 -3.93 14.56
C PRO A 34 -1.40 -3.50 15.97
N SER A 35 -2.70 -3.58 16.28
CA SER A 35 -3.24 -3.26 17.60
C SER A 35 -3.11 -4.41 18.62
N SER A 36 -2.71 -5.60 18.19
CA SER A 36 -2.57 -6.76 19.09
C SER A 36 -1.24 -6.76 19.84
N VAL A 37 -1.27 -7.20 21.10
CA VAL A 37 -0.08 -7.27 21.96
C VAL A 37 0.80 -8.50 21.73
N HIS A 38 0.31 -9.53 21.03
CA HIS A 38 1.08 -10.74 20.73
C HIS A 38 2.15 -10.50 19.67
N ARG A 39 3.10 -11.44 19.53
CA ARG A 39 4.29 -11.29 18.66
C ARG A 39 3.95 -10.83 17.24
N ALA A 40 3.07 -11.55 16.53
CA ALA A 40 2.70 -11.20 15.16
C ALA A 40 2.07 -9.80 15.03
N GLY A 41 1.36 -9.32 16.07
CA GLY A 41 0.78 -7.98 16.07
C GLY A 41 1.84 -6.89 16.24
N ARG A 42 2.83 -7.13 17.12
CA ARG A 42 3.98 -6.23 17.28
C ARG A 42 4.86 -6.16 16.03
N GLU A 43 5.03 -7.29 15.34
CA GLU A 43 5.74 -7.34 14.05
C GLU A 43 4.98 -6.54 12.97
N ALA A 44 3.66 -6.69 12.87
CA ALA A 44 2.83 -5.88 11.95
C ALA A 44 2.87 -4.38 12.28
N ARG A 45 2.86 -4.02 13.57
CA ARG A 45 3.02 -2.62 13.99
C ARG A 45 4.39 -2.04 13.64
N ALA A 46 5.46 -2.81 13.79
CA ALA A 46 6.81 -2.33 13.43
C ALA A 46 6.90 -1.95 11.95
N VAL A 47 6.22 -2.69 11.06
CA VAL A 47 6.13 -2.35 9.64
C VAL A 47 5.39 -1.02 9.44
N LEU A 48 4.23 -0.85 10.10
CA LEU A 48 3.43 0.37 10.00
C LEU A 48 4.17 1.62 10.49
N GLU A 49 4.96 1.51 11.56
CA GLU A 49 5.73 2.62 12.14
C GLU A 49 7.00 2.96 11.34
N SER A 50 7.41 2.07 10.43
CA SER A 50 8.61 2.25 9.58
C SER A 50 8.32 2.82 8.18
N ALA A 51 7.04 2.97 7.85
CA ALA A 51 6.56 3.55 6.58
C ALA A 51 6.48 5.08 6.68
#